data_AF-A0A2A2KTU6-F1
#
_entry.id   AF-A0A2A2KTU6-F1
#
_cell.length_a   1.000
_cell.length_b   1.000
_cell.length_c   1.000
_cell.angle_alpha   90.00
_cell.angle_beta   90.00
_cell.angle_gamma   90.00
#
_symmetry.space_group_name_H-M   'P 1'
#
loop_
_entity.id
_entity.type
_entity.pdbx_description
1 polymer ?
#
loop_
_entity_poly.entity_id
_entity_poly.type
_entity_poly.pdbx_seq_one_letter_code
_entity_poly.pdbx_strand_id
1 'polypeptide(L)'
;MMFENLPYPDDKSSFLKQQDVLDYLAKYAEGLSIKLNHKVYLVSRVADYSGLPDCIIQHSAHVSEITEDGVKTTDGKELKEIDTIISCLNLVAITFPLFECQVRMALAFALEKTPLPSQDELEKYEEAWMERQRQRDLGLDRFHKLSSQQWPYFHEINSYAIRPYKLEYIKLLSELYTYCWNDKKKSSLDFKGVNFNVDYENYTFTVEQKNR
;
A
#
# COMPACT_ATOMS: atom_id res chain seq x y z
N MET A 1 -13.55 -3.27 -10.90
CA MET A 1 -12.80 -3.67 -12.09
C MET A 1 -13.80 -4.14 -13.10
N MET A 2 -13.81 -3.58 -14.31
CA MET A 2 -14.61 -4.06 -15.43
C MET A 2 -13.64 -4.57 -16.50
N PHE A 3 -13.93 -5.72 -17.09
CA PHE A 3 -13.15 -6.22 -18.24
C PHE A 3 -13.94 -5.85 -19.49
N GLU A 4 -13.27 -5.28 -20.51
CA GLU A 4 -13.95 -4.79 -21.72
C GLU A 4 -14.77 -5.88 -22.43
N ASN A 5 -14.31 -7.13 -22.36
CA ASN A 5 -14.92 -8.31 -22.98
C ASN A 5 -15.88 -9.08 -22.05
N LEU A 6 -16.02 -8.67 -20.79
CA LEU A 6 -17.03 -9.21 -19.87
C LEU A 6 -17.56 -8.04 -19.03
N PRO A 7 -18.46 -7.21 -19.59
CA PRO A 7 -18.97 -6.05 -18.88
C PRO A 7 -19.70 -6.48 -17.61
N TYR A 8 -19.68 -5.58 -16.63
CA TYR A 8 -20.34 -5.81 -15.35
C TYR A 8 -21.86 -5.83 -15.52
N PRO A 9 -22.60 -6.74 -14.86
CA PRO A 9 -24.06 -6.79 -14.98
C PRO A 9 -24.72 -5.50 -14.48
N ASP A 10 -25.59 -4.90 -15.31
CA ASP A 10 -26.27 -3.62 -15.02
C ASP A 10 -27.21 -3.69 -13.80
N ASP A 11 -27.63 -4.90 -13.40
CA ASP A 11 -28.55 -5.15 -12.29
C ASP A 11 -27.84 -5.22 -10.92
N LYS A 12 -26.50 -5.19 -10.89
CA LYS A 12 -25.71 -5.30 -9.66
C LYS A 12 -25.18 -3.95 -9.19
N SER A 13 -25.03 -3.79 -7.87
CA SER A 13 -24.46 -2.57 -7.28
C SER A 13 -22.99 -2.37 -7.67
N SER A 14 -22.50 -1.13 -7.65
CA SER A 14 -21.08 -0.81 -7.88
C SER A 14 -20.13 -1.39 -6.83
N PHE A 15 -20.66 -1.83 -5.68
CA PHE A 15 -19.95 -2.58 -4.66
C PHE A 15 -20.43 -4.04 -4.64
N LEU A 16 -19.53 -4.96 -5.02
CA LEU A 16 -19.78 -6.40 -5.02
C LEU A 16 -19.55 -7.02 -3.64
N LYS A 17 -20.35 -8.03 -3.29
CA LYS A 17 -19.96 -8.95 -2.22
C LYS A 17 -18.80 -9.81 -2.71
N GLN A 18 -17.98 -10.33 -1.79
CA GLN A 18 -16.84 -11.18 -2.14
C GLN A 18 -17.25 -12.38 -3.02
N GLN A 19 -18.38 -13.03 -2.72
CA GLN A 19 -18.87 -14.14 -3.54
C GLN A 19 -19.21 -13.70 -4.96
N ASP A 20 -19.89 -12.55 -5.13
CA ASP A 20 -20.21 -12.04 -6.46
C ASP A 20 -18.94 -11.68 -7.26
N VAL A 21 -17.87 -11.22 -6.59
CA VAL A 21 -16.55 -11.01 -7.23
C VAL A 21 -15.98 -12.34 -7.70
N LEU A 22 -16.02 -13.38 -6.86
CA LEU A 22 -15.52 -14.71 -7.21
C LEU A 22 -16.28 -15.29 -8.40
N ASP A 23 -17.61 -15.21 -8.39
CA ASP A 23 -18.45 -15.73 -9.47
C ASP A 23 -18.18 -14.98 -10.80
N TYR A 24 -18.00 -13.65 -10.73
CA TYR A 24 -17.64 -12.85 -11.89
C TYR A 24 -16.24 -13.22 -12.45
N LEU A 25 -15.25 -13.44 -11.59
CA LEU A 25 -13.91 -13.87 -12.00
C LEU A 25 -13.91 -15.30 -12.56
N ALA A 26 -14.70 -16.20 -11.98
CA ALA A 26 -14.87 -17.56 -12.48
C ALA A 26 -15.48 -17.56 -13.89
N LYS A 27 -16.54 -16.76 -14.08
CA LYS A 27 -17.16 -16.55 -15.40
C LYS A 27 -16.20 -15.95 -16.42
N TYR A 28 -15.38 -14.98 -16.00
CA TYR A 28 -14.33 -14.42 -16.86
C TYR A 28 -13.28 -15.45 -17.27
N ALA A 29 -12.99 -16.42 -16.41
CA ALA A 29 -12.05 -17.50 -16.70
C ALA A 29 -12.65 -18.59 -17.61
N GLU A 30 -13.97 -18.63 -17.84
CA GLU A 30 -14.60 -19.62 -18.72
C GLU A 30 -14.02 -19.53 -20.15
N GLY A 31 -13.53 -20.67 -20.67
CA GLY A 31 -12.92 -20.75 -21.99
C GLY A 31 -11.44 -20.37 -22.05
N LEU A 32 -10.87 -19.81 -20.97
CA LEU A 32 -9.42 -19.71 -20.84
C LEU A 32 -8.86 -21.08 -20.47
N SER A 33 -7.74 -21.49 -21.06
CA SER A 33 -7.03 -22.72 -20.68
C SER A 33 -6.27 -22.57 -19.35
N ILE A 34 -6.81 -21.77 -18.43
CA ILE A 34 -6.24 -21.51 -17.11
C ILE A 34 -6.90 -22.50 -16.15
N LYS A 35 -6.14 -23.49 -15.71
CA LYS A 35 -6.53 -24.26 -14.54
C LYS A 35 -6.22 -23.38 -13.34
N LEU A 36 -7.24 -22.88 -12.65
CA LEU A 36 -7.02 -22.15 -11.40
C LEU A 36 -6.36 -23.12 -10.42
N ASN A 37 -5.05 -22.98 -10.26
CA ASN A 37 -4.29 -23.82 -9.39
C ASN A 37 -4.79 -23.60 -7.96
N HIS A 38 -5.15 -24.67 -7.25
CA HIS A 38 -5.66 -24.61 -5.87
C HIS A 38 -4.58 -24.23 -4.85
N LYS A 39 -3.41 -23.77 -5.30
CA LYS A 39 -2.25 -23.47 -4.47
C LYS A 39 -1.62 -22.15 -4.90
N VAL A 40 -1.28 -21.32 -3.93
CA VAL A 40 -0.60 -20.04 -4.11
C VAL A 40 0.72 -20.10 -3.37
N TYR A 41 1.84 -19.91 -4.08
CA TYR A 41 3.14 -19.74 -3.45
C TYR A 41 3.38 -18.28 -3.11
N LEU A 42 3.38 -17.94 -1.82
CA LEU A 42 3.74 -16.61 -1.33
C LEU A 42 5.24 -16.59 -1.00
N VAL A 43 6.04 -16.10 -1.95
CA VAL A 43 7.49 -15.97 -1.79
C VAL A 43 7.84 -14.55 -1.35
N SER A 44 8.43 -14.38 -0.17
CA SER A 44 8.90 -13.08 0.32
C SER A 44 10.05 -13.24 1.33
N ARG A 45 10.81 -12.17 1.59
CA ARG A 45 11.91 -12.18 2.59
C ARG A 45 11.49 -12.68 3.97
N VAL A 46 10.23 -12.45 4.33
CA VAL A 46 9.68 -12.63 5.68
C VAL A 46 8.27 -13.23 5.59
N ALA A 47 8.11 -14.25 4.72
CA ALA A 47 6.81 -14.89 4.51
C ALA A 47 6.47 -15.77 5.72
N ASP A 48 5.89 -15.14 6.75
CA ASP A 48 5.43 -15.76 8.00
C ASP A 48 4.16 -15.06 8.49
N TYR A 49 3.10 -15.18 7.70
CA TYR A 49 1.78 -14.61 7.99
C TYR A 49 0.88 -15.67 8.65
N SER A 50 0.21 -15.30 9.73
CA SER A 50 -0.79 -16.15 10.38
C SER A 50 -2.16 -16.05 9.70
N GLY A 51 -2.98 -17.11 9.86
CA GLY A 51 -4.38 -17.12 9.43
C GLY A 51 -4.60 -17.18 7.91
N LEU A 52 -3.60 -17.63 7.15
CA LEU A 52 -3.77 -17.87 5.71
C LEU A 52 -4.49 -19.21 5.45
N PRO A 53 -5.31 -19.31 4.39
CA PRO A 53 -5.91 -20.56 3.93
C PRO A 53 -4.85 -21.61 3.60
N ASP A 54 -5.22 -22.89 3.73
CA ASP A 54 -4.34 -24.04 3.45
C ASP A 54 -3.81 -24.09 2.00
N CYS A 55 -4.49 -23.40 1.09
CA CYS A 55 -4.02 -23.25 -0.29
C CYS A 55 -2.82 -22.30 -0.42
N ILE A 56 -2.47 -21.50 0.58
CA ILE A 56 -1.34 -20.56 0.50
C ILE A 56 -0.11 -21.16 1.17
N ILE A 57 0.89 -21.50 0.36
CA ILE A 57 2.18 -22.00 0.79
C ILE A 57 3.14 -20.84 0.88
N GLN A 58 3.62 -20.56 2.09
CA GLN A 58 4.57 -19.48 2.33
C GLN A 58 6.01 -19.99 2.19
N HIS A 59 6.85 -19.21 1.53
CA HIS A 59 8.28 -19.53 1.42
C HIS A 59 9.11 -18.28 1.69
N SER A 60 9.85 -18.30 2.81
CA SER A 60 10.59 -17.13 3.29
C SER A 60 11.95 -16.98 2.60
N ALA A 61 11.95 -16.62 1.32
CA ALA A 61 13.14 -16.41 0.50
C ALA A 61 12.92 -15.35 -0.60
N HIS A 62 13.93 -15.16 -1.43
CA HIS A 62 13.80 -14.42 -2.69
C HIS A 62 13.72 -15.35 -3.87
N VAL A 63 12.97 -14.96 -4.91
CA VAL A 63 13.17 -15.53 -6.25
C VAL A 63 14.53 -15.07 -6.77
N SER A 64 15.39 -16.02 -7.12
CA SER A 64 16.72 -15.79 -7.70
C SER A 64 16.71 -15.94 -9.22
N GLU A 65 15.90 -16.88 -9.74
CA GLU A 65 15.82 -17.21 -11.17
C GLU A 65 14.38 -17.66 -11.51
N ILE A 66 13.89 -17.26 -12.68
CA ILE A 66 12.66 -17.82 -13.26
C ILE A 66 13.09 -18.94 -14.21
N THR A 67 12.51 -20.12 -14.05
CA THR A 67 12.78 -21.30 -14.88
C THR A 67 11.58 -21.58 -15.80
N GLU A 68 11.75 -22.49 -16.75
CA GLU A 68 10.66 -22.89 -17.67
C GLU A 68 9.42 -23.44 -16.95
N ASP A 69 9.62 -24.04 -15.78
CA ASP A 69 8.57 -24.71 -14.98
C ASP A 69 8.28 -23.99 -13.66
N GLY A 70 8.89 -22.82 -13.39
CA GLY A 70 8.58 -22.03 -12.21
C GLY A 70 9.70 -21.11 -11.74
N VAL A 71 10.12 -21.23 -10.47
CA VAL A 71 11.14 -20.35 -9.89
C VAL A 71 12.14 -21.09 -9.02
N LYS A 72 13.39 -20.62 -9.04
CA LYS A 72 14.39 -20.91 -8.01
C LYS A 72 14.43 -19.78 -7.00
N THR A 73 14.69 -20.14 -5.75
CA THR A 73 14.86 -19.18 -4.68
C THR A 73 16.30 -19.10 -4.19
N THR A 74 16.65 -18.01 -3.50
CA THR A 74 18.01 -17.74 -3.03
C THR A 74 18.56 -18.74 -2.02
N ASP A 75 17.69 -19.50 -1.36
CA ASP A 75 18.04 -20.63 -0.49
C ASP A 75 18.18 -21.95 -1.26
N GLY A 76 18.12 -21.93 -2.59
CA GLY A 76 18.33 -23.08 -3.47
C GLY A 76 17.10 -23.94 -3.71
N LYS A 77 15.92 -23.59 -3.19
CA LYS A 77 14.68 -24.33 -3.43
C LYS A 77 14.13 -24.04 -4.82
N GLU A 78 13.63 -25.07 -5.48
CA GLU A 78 12.87 -24.96 -6.73
C GLU A 78 11.37 -25.10 -6.43
N LEU A 79 10.60 -24.10 -6.84
CA LEU A 79 9.14 -24.14 -6.86
C LEU A 79 8.73 -24.38 -8.32
N LYS A 80 8.14 -25.55 -8.58
CA LYS A 80 7.78 -26.04 -9.92
C LYS A 80 6.28 -25.98 -10.16
N GLU A 81 5.86 -26.27 -11.39
CA GLU A 81 4.46 -26.29 -11.81
C GLU A 81 3.76 -24.93 -11.57
N ILE A 82 4.49 -23.83 -11.77
CA ILE A 82 3.95 -22.47 -11.59
C ILE A 82 3.42 -21.97 -12.93
N ASP A 83 2.09 -21.84 -13.03
CA ASP A 83 1.45 -21.34 -14.25
C ASP A 83 1.60 -19.82 -14.42
N THR A 84 1.75 -19.07 -13.31
CA THR A 84 1.75 -17.61 -13.32
C THR A 84 2.53 -17.03 -12.14
N ILE A 85 3.32 -16.00 -12.42
CA ILE A 85 4.07 -15.23 -11.41
C ILE A 85 3.47 -13.81 -11.35
N ILE A 86 3.02 -13.40 -10.17
CA ILE A 86 2.52 -12.04 -9.92
C ILE A 86 3.50 -11.31 -9.02
N SER A 87 4.16 -10.28 -9.56
CA SER A 87 5.09 -9.43 -8.80
C SER A 87 4.32 -8.33 -8.05
N CYS A 88 4.09 -8.54 -6.76
CA CYS A 88 3.41 -7.57 -5.89
C CYS A 88 4.40 -6.58 -5.29
N LEU A 89 4.70 -5.49 -5.99
CA LEU A 89 5.49 -4.38 -5.46
C LEU A 89 4.66 -3.59 -4.44
N ASN A 90 5.02 -3.68 -3.15
CA ASN A 90 4.40 -2.89 -2.09
C ASN A 90 4.72 -1.40 -2.26
N LEU A 91 3.78 -0.65 -2.84
CA LEU A 91 3.69 0.80 -2.71
C LEU A 91 2.87 1.11 -1.47
N VAL A 92 3.53 1.61 -0.44
CA VAL A 92 2.91 1.99 0.83
C VAL A 92 3.04 3.49 0.94
N ALA A 93 2.00 4.22 0.55
CA ALA A 93 1.93 5.67 0.67
C ALA A 93 0.49 6.11 0.98
N ILE A 94 0.37 7.14 1.80
CA ILE A 94 -0.85 7.94 1.87
C ILE A 94 -0.81 8.86 0.68
N THR A 95 -1.50 8.46 -0.39
CA THR A 95 -1.36 9.09 -1.68
C THR A 95 -2.07 10.44 -1.69
N PHE A 96 -3.40 10.46 -1.51
CA PHE A 96 -4.17 11.67 -1.82
C PHE A 96 -3.90 12.86 -0.87
N PRO A 97 -3.98 12.73 0.48
CA PRO A 97 -3.71 13.87 1.36
C PRO A 97 -2.30 14.44 1.21
N LEU A 98 -1.30 13.58 1.01
CA LEU A 98 0.09 14.00 0.85
C LEU A 98 0.30 14.70 -0.50
N PHE A 99 -0.23 14.14 -1.59
CA PHE A 99 -0.17 14.78 -2.91
C PHE A 99 -0.87 16.12 -2.92
N GLU A 100 -2.04 16.23 -2.29
CA GLU A 100 -2.74 17.50 -2.17
C GLU A 100 -1.91 18.52 -1.38
N CYS A 101 -1.26 18.10 -0.30
CA CYS A 101 -0.38 18.97 0.47
C CYS A 101 0.82 19.46 -0.35
N GLN A 102 1.43 18.59 -1.16
CA GLN A 102 2.52 18.95 -2.08
C GLN A 102 2.05 19.97 -3.13
N VAL A 103 0.85 19.79 -3.69
CA VAL A 103 0.23 20.76 -4.62
C VAL A 103 0.01 22.10 -3.92
N ARG A 104 -0.53 22.10 -2.70
CA ARG A 104 -0.74 23.33 -1.91
C ARG A 104 0.57 24.05 -1.58
N MET A 105 1.65 23.32 -1.29
CA MET A 105 3.00 23.88 -1.10
C MET A 105 3.52 24.52 -2.40
N ALA A 106 3.45 23.79 -3.52
CA ALA A 106 3.89 24.31 -4.82
C ALA A 106 3.13 25.59 -5.21
N LEU A 107 1.82 25.63 -4.96
CA LEU A 107 0.99 26.81 -5.17
C LEU A 107 1.38 27.98 -4.25
N ALA A 108 1.74 27.71 -3.00
CA ALA A 108 2.18 28.76 -2.08
C ALA A 108 3.45 29.46 -2.58
N PHE A 109 4.40 28.70 -3.11
CA PHE A 109 5.61 29.24 -3.74
C PHE A 109 5.30 29.99 -5.03
N ALA A 110 4.51 29.40 -5.93
CA ALA A 110 4.16 30.01 -7.21
C ALA A 110 3.37 31.32 -7.07
N LEU A 111 2.60 31.47 -5.99
CA LEU A 111 1.83 32.67 -5.68
C LEU A 111 2.57 33.64 -4.74
N GLU A 112 3.84 33.38 -4.44
CA GLU A 112 4.68 34.17 -3.53
C GLU A 112 4.03 34.37 -2.14
N LYS A 113 3.21 33.41 -1.70
CA LYS A 113 2.59 33.41 -0.36
C LYS A 113 3.52 32.86 0.70
N THR A 114 4.45 32.01 0.28
CA THR A 114 5.53 31.47 1.10
C THR A 114 6.82 31.73 0.34
N PRO A 115 7.87 32.29 0.98
CA PRO A 115 9.15 32.46 0.30
C PRO A 115 9.73 31.09 -0.04
N LEU A 116 10.39 31.00 -1.19
CA LEU A 116 11.24 29.85 -1.47
C LEU A 116 12.38 29.80 -0.44
N PRO A 117 12.72 28.61 0.09
CA PRO A 117 13.92 28.45 0.89
C PRO A 117 15.15 28.88 0.08
N SER A 118 16.15 29.43 0.78
CA SER A 118 17.45 29.72 0.18
C SER A 118 18.14 28.46 -0.30
N GLN A 119 19.10 28.61 -1.22
CA GLN A 119 19.91 27.48 -1.70
C GLN A 119 20.60 26.75 -0.54
N ASP A 120 21.23 27.48 0.38
CA ASP A 120 21.88 26.91 1.57
C ASP A 120 20.91 26.08 2.44
N GLU A 121 19.64 26.50 2.56
CA GLU A 121 18.62 25.76 3.31
C GLU A 121 18.21 24.47 2.58
N LEU A 122 18.08 24.52 1.25
CA LEU A 122 17.79 23.34 0.43
C LEU A 122 18.94 22.33 0.48
N GLU A 123 20.19 22.78 0.36
CA GLU A 123 21.38 21.93 0.44
C GLU A 123 21.47 21.24 1.81
N LYS A 124 21.29 22.00 2.91
CA LYS A 124 21.27 21.42 4.27
C LYS A 124 20.13 20.41 4.46
N TYR A 125 18.96 20.70 3.88
CA TYR A 125 17.83 19.78 3.92
C TYR A 125 18.13 18.48 3.19
N GLU A 126 18.71 18.55 1.99
CA GLU A 126 19.12 17.39 1.20
C GLU A 126 20.21 16.57 1.91
N GLU A 127 21.23 17.22 2.48
CA GLU A 127 22.28 16.55 3.25
C GLU A 127 21.71 15.80 4.46
N ALA A 128 20.85 16.46 5.24
CA ALA A 128 20.17 15.85 6.38
C ALA A 128 19.26 14.69 5.94
N TRP A 129 18.59 14.82 4.78
CA TRP A 129 17.79 13.75 4.21
C TRP A 129 18.64 12.55 3.78
N MET A 130 19.74 12.78 3.05
CA MET A 130 20.69 11.76 2.64
C MET A 130 21.26 11.01 3.86
N GLU A 131 21.61 11.73 4.92
CA GLU A 131 22.14 11.14 6.15
C GLU A 131 21.09 10.25 6.85
N ARG A 132 19.84 10.73 6.97
CA ARG A 132 18.74 9.91 7.49
C ARG A 132 18.54 8.64 6.67
N GLN A 133 18.68 8.68 5.35
CA GLN A 133 18.54 7.48 4.52
C GLN A 133 19.73 6.52 4.67
N ARG A 134 20.97 7.04 4.80
CA ARG A 134 22.16 6.22 5.08
C ARG A 134 22.01 5.44 6.39
N GLN A 135 21.51 6.07 7.44
CA GLN A 135 21.28 5.44 8.74
C GLN A 135 20.23 4.31 8.70
N ARG A 136 19.35 4.30 7.69
CA ARG A 136 18.29 3.29 7.55
C ARG A 136 18.73 2.05 6.77
N ASP A 137 19.96 2.02 6.26
CA ASP A 137 20.50 0.95 5.40
C ASP A 137 19.51 0.56 4.27
N LEU A 138 18.83 1.57 3.74
CA LEU A 138 17.97 1.39 2.58
C LEU A 138 18.84 1.51 1.34
N GLY A 139 18.94 0.42 0.58
CA GLY A 139 19.53 0.45 -0.76
C GLY A 139 18.96 1.59 -1.61
N LEU A 140 19.74 2.04 -2.60
CA LEU A 140 19.37 3.17 -3.48
C LEU A 140 18.00 2.99 -4.15
N ASP A 141 17.60 1.74 -4.38
CA ASP A 141 16.29 1.35 -4.92
C ASP A 141 15.10 1.71 -4.02
N ARG A 142 15.35 1.93 -2.72
CA ARG A 142 14.35 2.24 -1.70
C ARG A 142 14.49 3.63 -1.11
N PHE A 143 15.33 4.48 -1.70
CA PHE A 143 15.56 5.85 -1.26
C PHE A 143 14.27 6.70 -1.22
N HIS A 144 13.32 6.41 -2.12
CA HIS A 144 12.01 7.07 -2.18
C HIS A 144 11.03 6.62 -1.08
N LYS A 145 11.37 5.62 -0.25
CA LYS A 145 10.45 5.09 0.77
C LYS A 145 10.52 5.88 2.07
N LEU A 146 9.45 6.66 2.31
CA LEU A 146 9.29 7.41 3.56
C LEU A 146 8.98 6.49 4.75
N SER A 147 8.12 5.49 4.60
CA SER A 147 7.66 4.63 5.71
C SER A 147 7.16 5.48 6.90
N SER A 148 7.66 5.28 8.13
CA SER A 148 7.29 6.10 9.28
C SER A 148 7.72 7.56 9.17
N GLN A 149 8.72 7.88 8.32
CA GLN A 149 9.15 9.26 8.06
C GLN A 149 8.14 10.05 7.21
N GLN A 150 7.09 9.39 6.69
CA GLN A 150 6.06 10.09 5.94
C GLN A 150 5.34 11.14 6.79
N TRP A 151 5.23 10.94 8.10
CA TRP A 151 4.51 11.87 8.98
C TRP A 151 5.30 13.12 9.30
N PRO A 152 6.58 13.05 9.75
CA PRO A 152 7.43 14.23 9.83
C PRO A 152 7.49 14.99 8.51
N TYR A 153 7.67 14.28 7.39
CA TYR A 153 7.66 14.90 6.05
C TYR A 153 6.34 15.62 5.75
N PHE A 154 5.19 14.98 6.03
CA PHE A 154 3.88 15.59 5.83
C PHE A 154 3.71 16.83 6.71
N HIS A 155 4.10 16.78 7.98
CA HIS A 155 4.07 17.95 8.87
C HIS A 155 4.92 19.10 8.34
N GLU A 156 6.12 18.80 7.85
CA GLU A 156 7.05 19.80 7.32
C GLU A 156 6.51 20.46 6.06
N ILE A 157 6.11 19.70 5.04
CA ILE A 157 5.57 20.29 3.80
C ILE A 157 4.24 21.03 4.04
N ASN A 158 3.47 20.61 5.04
CA ASN A 158 2.24 21.28 5.42
C ASN A 158 2.51 22.68 5.99
N SER A 159 3.67 22.93 6.59
CA SER A 159 4.03 24.28 7.08
C SER A 159 4.24 25.29 5.94
N TYR A 160 4.61 24.83 4.75
CA TYR A 160 4.79 25.65 3.55
C TYR A 160 3.50 25.77 2.71
N ALA A 161 2.50 24.93 2.96
CA ALA A 161 1.31 24.80 2.14
C ALA A 161 0.38 26.02 2.23
N ILE A 162 -0.17 26.44 1.09
CA ILE A 162 -1.29 27.37 1.09
C ILE A 162 -2.51 26.66 1.66
N ARG A 163 -3.18 27.26 2.64
CA ARG A 163 -4.27 26.62 3.41
C ARG A 163 -3.81 25.28 4.01
N PRO A 164 -2.89 25.31 4.99
CA PRO A 164 -2.36 24.11 5.60
C PRO A 164 -3.50 23.30 6.24
N TYR A 165 -3.35 21.98 6.26
CA TYR A 165 -4.17 21.11 7.09
C TYR A 165 -3.97 21.45 8.56
N LYS A 166 -5.05 21.30 9.35
CA LYS A 166 -4.93 21.31 10.82
C LYS A 166 -4.05 20.14 11.26
N LEU A 167 -3.21 20.35 12.28
CA LEU A 167 -2.29 19.31 12.75
C LEU A 167 -3.05 18.11 13.33
N GLU A 168 -4.21 18.37 13.92
CA GLU A 168 -5.15 17.37 14.43
C GLU A 168 -5.66 16.46 13.32
N TYR A 169 -5.88 17.00 12.12
CA TYR A 169 -6.27 16.20 10.95
C TYR A 169 -5.12 15.27 10.50
N ILE A 170 -3.89 15.77 10.46
CA ILE A 170 -2.71 14.95 10.12
C ILE A 170 -2.53 13.83 11.17
N LYS A 171 -2.72 14.16 12.44
CA LYS A 171 -2.70 13.19 13.55
C LYS A 171 -3.77 12.11 13.38
N LEU A 172 -5.02 12.49 13.08
CA LEU A 172 -6.11 11.56 12.80
C LEU A 172 -5.73 10.58 11.66
N LEU A 173 -5.20 11.09 10.54
CA LEU A 173 -4.75 10.25 9.44
C LEU A 173 -3.64 9.27 9.86
N SER A 174 -2.72 9.73 10.71
CA SER A 174 -1.63 8.91 11.24
C SER A 174 -2.12 7.78 12.12
N GLU A 175 -3.08 8.06 12.99
CA GLU A 175 -3.68 7.06 13.86
C GLU A 175 -4.51 6.04 13.07
N LEU A 176 -5.33 6.49 12.11
CA LEU A 176 -6.08 5.60 11.21
C LEU A 176 -5.17 4.68 10.41
N TYR A 177 -4.13 5.25 9.79
CA TYR A 177 -3.16 4.47 9.02
C TYR A 177 -2.44 3.43 9.91
N THR A 178 -2.01 3.85 11.10
CA THR A 178 -1.34 2.97 12.06
C THR A 178 -2.27 1.84 12.52
N TYR A 179 -3.55 2.15 12.74
CA TYR A 179 -4.57 1.16 13.05
C TYR A 179 -4.68 0.12 11.92
N CYS A 180 -4.95 0.57 10.68
CA CYS A 180 -5.09 -0.31 9.53
C CYS A 180 -3.85 -1.18 9.29
N TRP A 181 -2.66 -0.60 9.46
CA TRP A 181 -1.40 -1.31 9.35
C TRP A 181 -1.26 -2.41 10.40
N ASN A 182 -1.58 -2.11 11.66
CA ASN A 182 -1.53 -3.07 12.75
C ASN A 182 -2.61 -4.15 12.62
N ASP A 183 -3.80 -3.81 12.15
CA ASP A 183 -4.87 -4.76 11.93
C ASP A 183 -4.55 -5.72 10.78
N LYS A 184 -3.99 -5.20 9.68
CA LYS A 184 -3.46 -6.02 8.58
C LYS A 184 -2.38 -7.00 9.02
N LYS A 185 -1.56 -6.65 10.02
CA LYS A 185 -0.58 -7.58 10.61
C LYS A 185 -1.23 -8.70 11.42
N LYS A 186 -2.39 -8.45 12.04
CA LYS A 186 -3.12 -9.46 12.82
C LYS A 186 -3.89 -10.42 11.92
N SER A 187 -4.57 -9.90 10.90
CA SER A 187 -5.25 -10.70 9.88
C SER A 187 -5.11 -10.03 8.52
N SER A 188 -4.31 -10.65 7.65
CA SER A 188 -4.05 -10.12 6.31
C SER A 188 -5.28 -10.22 5.38
N LEU A 189 -6.26 -11.05 5.73
CA LEU A 189 -7.47 -11.29 4.95
C LEU A 189 -8.68 -10.50 5.46
N ASP A 190 -8.76 -10.31 6.78
CA ASP A 190 -9.96 -9.75 7.40
C ASP A 190 -9.88 -8.26 7.70
N PHE A 191 -8.70 -7.63 7.55
CA PHE A 191 -8.51 -6.22 7.93
C PHE A 191 -9.42 -5.23 7.19
N LYS A 192 -9.96 -5.63 6.03
CA LYS A 192 -10.94 -4.81 5.27
C LYS A 192 -12.37 -4.90 5.82
N GLY A 193 -12.62 -5.77 6.80
CA GLY A 193 -13.92 -5.94 7.45
C GLY A 193 -14.21 -4.90 8.53
N VAL A 194 -13.28 -4.00 8.80
CA VAL A 194 -13.39 -2.95 9.82
C VAL A 194 -14.05 -1.71 9.24
N ASN A 195 -15.03 -1.16 9.96
CA ASN A 195 -15.62 0.13 9.65
C ASN A 195 -15.08 1.20 10.62
N PHE A 196 -14.94 2.42 10.12
CA PHE A 196 -14.50 3.58 10.91
C PHE A 196 -15.60 4.63 10.90
N ASN A 197 -15.97 5.13 12.08
CA ASN A 197 -16.75 6.35 12.21
C ASN A 197 -15.80 7.49 12.55
N VAL A 198 -15.69 8.47 11.66
CA VAL A 198 -14.77 9.59 11.80
C VAL A 198 -15.53 10.83 12.23
N ASP A 199 -15.11 11.43 13.34
CA ASP A 199 -15.56 12.74 13.79
C ASP A 199 -14.57 13.79 13.28
N TYR A 200 -14.97 14.53 12.24
CA TYR A 200 -14.14 15.57 11.61
C TYR A 200 -14.12 16.89 12.38
N GLU A 201 -15.01 17.09 13.36
CA GLU A 201 -15.00 18.28 14.20
C GLU A 201 -13.93 18.14 15.29
N ASN A 202 -13.87 16.97 15.91
CA ASN A 202 -12.92 16.66 16.98
C ASN A 202 -11.65 15.94 16.50
N TYR A 203 -11.58 15.57 15.22
CA TYR A 203 -10.49 14.79 14.62
C TYR A 203 -10.20 13.48 15.34
N THR A 204 -11.27 12.75 15.67
CA THR A 204 -11.19 11.43 16.30
C THR A 204 -11.88 10.39 15.44
N PHE A 205 -11.68 9.11 15.76
CA PHE A 205 -12.44 8.03 15.14
C PHE A 205 -12.77 6.94 16.15
N THR A 206 -13.87 6.23 15.89
CA THR A 206 -14.19 4.98 16.55
C THR A 206 -14.18 3.84 15.54
N VAL A 207 -13.96 2.63 16.06
CA VAL A 207 -13.91 1.42 15.25
C VAL A 207 -15.18 0.63 15.51
N GLU A 208 -15.90 0.30 14.44
CA GLU A 208 -17.00 -0.65 14.49
C GLU A 208 -16.54 -1.98 13.90
N GLN A 209 -16.47 -3.00 14.76
CA GLN A 209 -16.29 -4.37 14.28
C GLN A 209 -17.63 -4.87 13.74
N LYS A 210 -17.63 -5.38 12.50
CA LYS A 210 -18.76 -6.19 12.05
C LYS A 210 -18.83 -7.42 12.95
N ASN A 211 -19.94 -7.57 13.68
CA ASN A 211 -20.33 -8.86 14.24
C ASN A 211 -20.41 -9.83 13.04
N ARG A 212 -19.49 -10.81 13.02
CA ARG A 212 -19.54 -11.92 12.08
C ARG A 212 -20.66 -12.88 12.47
#